data_AF-A0A537VIJ0-F1
#
_entry.id   AF-A0A537VIJ0-F1
#
_cell.length_a   1.000
_cell.length_b   1.000
_cell.length_c   1.000
_cell.angle_alpha   90.00
_cell.angle_beta   90.00
_cell.angle_gamma   90.00
#
_symmetry.space_group_name_H-M   'P 1'
#
loop_
_entity.id
_entity.type
_entity.pdbx_description
1 polymer ?
#
loop_
_entity_poly.entity_id
_entity_poly.type
_entity_poly.pdbx_seq_one_letter_code
_entity_poly.pdbx_strand_id
1 'polypeptide(L)'
;MGIALALGLPFSGKLISFGRATPKAKSVTQAQSGEVVPLPRGLTARAGFTQVSGDAARFAVVIRNPNGKLNAKSVTVTISLLDRAGRLIGEDLERVAFVPAGGRVAVAGQTGAAGVAASIAARATVARFEGAPPDRSFVVRKVRMSHSHGDLIVRASIASAHAARGVRVVVVHLDRAGRILGGDFAFVDVPAARAADVVIATSGAGRVARVLIYAIPAR
;
A
#
# COMPACT_ATOMS: atom_id res chain seq x y z
N MET A 1 -16.44 -20.01 -62.93
CA MET A 1 -17.61 -20.53 -62.18
C MET A 1 -17.74 -19.69 -60.92
N GLY A 2 -18.84 -19.03 -60.58
CA GLY A 2 -20.15 -18.86 -61.20
C GLY A 2 -21.05 -18.17 -60.17
N ILE A 3 -21.86 -17.21 -60.65
CA ILE A 3 -23.18 -16.79 -60.13
C ILE A 3 -23.14 -15.93 -58.83
N ALA A 4 -23.31 -14.60 -58.94
CA ALA A 4 -24.56 -13.81 -58.88
C ALA A 4 -25.16 -13.74 -57.46
N LEU A 5 -25.60 -12.59 -56.92
CA LEU A 5 -26.84 -11.92 -57.34
C LEU A 5 -26.91 -10.48 -56.77
N ALA A 6 -27.43 -9.57 -57.58
CA ALA A 6 -27.81 -8.21 -57.20
C ALA A 6 -29.09 -8.17 -56.37
N LEU A 7 -29.30 -7.11 -55.58
CA LEU A 7 -30.63 -6.60 -55.25
C LEU A 7 -30.52 -5.11 -54.90
N GLY A 8 -31.01 -4.28 -55.82
CA GLY A 8 -31.20 -2.85 -55.64
C GLY A 8 -32.47 -2.54 -54.85
N LEU A 9 -32.43 -1.47 -54.08
CA LEU A 9 -33.60 -0.88 -53.43
C LEU A 9 -33.82 0.53 -53.98
N PRO A 10 -35.03 0.86 -54.46
CA PRO A 10 -35.38 2.21 -54.86
C PRO A 10 -35.75 3.05 -53.63
N PHE A 11 -34.90 4.01 -53.27
CA PHE A 11 -35.27 5.03 -52.30
C PHE A 11 -36.20 6.05 -52.96
N SER A 12 -37.51 5.87 -52.75
CA SER A 12 -38.53 6.86 -53.08
C SER A 12 -38.45 8.04 -52.11
N GLY A 13 -38.23 9.23 -52.67
CA GLY A 13 -38.20 10.49 -51.94
C GLY A 13 -39.58 10.90 -51.43
N LYS A 14 -39.64 11.27 -50.15
CA LYS A 14 -40.68 12.14 -49.58
C LYS A 14 -40.00 13.37 -49.02
N LEU A 15 -40.17 14.50 -49.70
CA LEU A 15 -39.81 15.81 -49.19
C LEU A 15 -40.80 16.18 -48.08
N ILE A 16 -40.34 16.11 -46.83
CA ILE A 16 -41.06 16.61 -45.66
C ILE A 16 -40.76 18.11 -45.56
N SER A 17 -41.79 18.94 -45.66
CA SER A 17 -41.70 20.37 -45.39
C SER A 17 -41.70 20.61 -43.89
N PHE A 18 -40.60 21.17 -43.37
CA PHE A 18 -40.50 21.56 -41.96
C PHE A 18 -41.06 22.98 -41.79
N GLY A 19 -42.25 23.08 -41.21
CA GLY A 19 -42.76 24.35 -40.70
C GLY A 19 -41.88 24.86 -39.56
N ARG A 20 -41.38 26.09 -39.69
CA ARG A 20 -40.67 26.80 -38.60
C ARG A 20 -41.65 27.07 -37.46
N ALA A 21 -41.71 26.17 -36.49
CA ALA A 21 -42.22 26.50 -35.16
C ALA A 21 -41.08 27.17 -34.39
N THR A 22 -41.24 28.45 -34.04
CA THR A 22 -40.32 29.19 -33.19
C THR A 22 -40.28 28.53 -31.82
N PRO A 23 -39.17 27.89 -31.38
CA PRO A 23 -39.13 27.24 -30.09
C PRO A 23 -39.17 28.31 -29.01
N LYS A 24 -40.26 28.32 -28.24
CA LYS A 24 -40.39 29.12 -27.01
C LYS A 24 -39.27 28.64 -26.08
N ALA A 25 -38.25 29.48 -25.87
CA ALA A 25 -37.08 29.17 -25.07
C ALA A 25 -37.52 28.73 -23.66
N LYS A 26 -37.49 27.42 -23.40
CA LYS A 26 -37.49 26.90 -22.04
C LYS A 26 -36.19 27.38 -21.41
N SER A 27 -36.31 28.19 -20.36
CA SER A 27 -35.19 28.56 -19.50
C SER A 27 -34.41 27.30 -19.14
N VAL A 28 -33.19 27.18 -19.66
CA VAL A 28 -32.30 26.07 -19.34
C VAL A 28 -31.94 26.26 -17.88
N THR A 29 -32.54 25.44 -17.01
CA THR A 29 -32.13 25.31 -15.62
C THR A 29 -30.62 25.13 -15.61
N GLN A 30 -29.90 26.12 -15.06
CA GLN A 30 -28.45 26.05 -14.86
C GLN A 30 -28.15 24.69 -14.25
N ALA A 31 -27.44 23.85 -14.99
CA ALA A 31 -26.93 22.60 -14.48
C ALA A 31 -26.13 22.96 -13.23
N GLN A 32 -26.63 22.52 -12.07
CA GLN A 32 -25.94 22.68 -10.80
C GLN A 32 -24.50 22.24 -11.04
N SER A 33 -23.56 23.15 -10.81
CA SER A 33 -22.13 22.87 -10.92
C SER A 33 -21.81 21.83 -9.86
N GLY A 34 -21.94 20.56 -10.23
CA GLY A 34 -21.63 19.45 -9.35
C GLY A 34 -20.21 19.63 -8.86
N GLU A 35 -20.03 19.59 -7.54
CA GLU A 35 -18.71 19.61 -6.93
C GLU A 35 -17.88 18.49 -7.55
N VAL A 36 -16.85 18.86 -8.31
CA VAL A 36 -15.94 17.88 -8.92
C VAL A 36 -15.14 17.24 -7.80
N VAL A 37 -15.58 16.06 -7.35
CA VAL A 37 -14.85 15.29 -6.35
C VAL A 37 -13.54 14.82 -6.99
N PRO A 38 -12.38 15.28 -6.51
CA PRO A 38 -11.10 14.91 -7.11
C PRO A 38 -10.86 13.41 -6.97
N LEU A 39 -10.33 12.79 -8.03
CA LEU A 39 -10.01 11.37 -8.02
C LEU A 39 -8.95 11.05 -6.95
N PRO A 40 -9.06 9.89 -6.27
CA PRO A 40 -8.08 9.47 -5.29
C PRO A 40 -6.68 9.33 -5.88
N ARG A 41 -5.67 9.78 -5.15
CA ARG A 41 -4.26 9.62 -5.53
C ARG A 41 -3.76 8.22 -5.16
N GLY A 42 -2.91 7.65 -6.00
CA GLY A 42 -2.26 6.36 -5.73
C GLY A 42 -1.36 6.39 -4.48
N LEU A 43 -1.09 5.21 -3.92
CA LEU A 43 -0.14 5.06 -2.82
C LEU A 43 1.30 5.24 -3.29
N THR A 44 2.16 5.63 -2.36
CA THR A 44 3.61 5.64 -2.57
C THR A 44 4.26 4.59 -1.69
N ALA A 45 5.30 3.91 -2.21
CA ALA A 45 6.02 2.87 -1.49
C ALA A 45 7.53 3.17 -1.51
N ARG A 46 8.18 3.08 -0.35
CA ARG A 46 9.63 3.17 -0.21
C ARG A 46 10.14 1.88 0.38
N ALA A 47 11.05 1.23 -0.32
CA ALA A 47 11.59 -0.07 0.08
C ALA A 47 13.09 0.00 0.38
N GLY A 48 13.57 -1.01 1.10
CA GLY A 48 14.98 -1.27 1.29
C GLY A 48 15.18 -2.70 1.81
N PHE A 49 16.42 -3.18 1.69
CA PHE A 49 16.75 -4.56 2.01
C PHE A 49 18.19 -4.69 2.50
N THR A 50 18.48 -5.84 3.10
CA THR A 50 19.83 -6.33 3.39
C THR A 50 19.89 -7.79 2.94
N GLN A 51 20.96 -8.16 2.24
CA GLN A 51 21.24 -9.55 1.92
C GLN A 51 21.60 -10.30 3.22
N VAL A 52 20.89 -11.38 3.53
CA VAL A 52 21.11 -12.19 4.75
C VAL A 52 22.04 -13.36 4.45
N SER A 53 21.84 -14.00 3.31
CA SER A 53 22.61 -15.13 2.78
C SER A 53 22.62 -15.07 1.26
N GLY A 54 23.30 -15.99 0.56
CA GLY A 54 23.29 -16.02 -0.91
C GLY A 54 21.90 -16.27 -1.52
N ASP A 55 20.97 -16.79 -0.73
CA ASP A 55 19.63 -17.24 -1.13
C ASP A 55 18.47 -16.52 -0.41
N ALA A 56 18.76 -15.55 0.47
CA ALA A 56 17.73 -14.81 1.20
C ALA A 56 18.08 -13.34 1.43
N ALA A 57 17.06 -12.50 1.39
CA ALA A 57 17.15 -11.08 1.72
C ALA A 57 16.03 -10.66 2.67
N ARG A 58 16.39 -9.81 3.63
CA ARG A 58 15.45 -9.19 4.56
C ARG A 58 15.03 -7.84 4.00
N PHE A 59 13.74 -7.58 3.97
CA PHE A 59 13.19 -6.36 3.38
C PHE A 59 12.27 -5.62 4.35
N ALA A 60 12.03 -4.35 4.02
CA ALA A 60 10.91 -3.59 4.54
C ALA A 60 10.41 -2.61 3.47
N VAL A 61 9.10 -2.39 3.48
CA VAL A 61 8.42 -1.43 2.61
C VAL A 61 7.54 -0.53 3.47
N VAL A 62 7.79 0.78 3.42
CA VAL A 62 6.91 1.79 4.03
C VAL A 62 5.97 2.33 2.96
N ILE A 63 4.67 2.24 3.23
CA ILE A 63 3.61 2.64 2.32
C ILE A 63 2.95 3.89 2.88
N ARG A 64 2.79 4.92 2.05
CA ARG A 64 2.13 6.17 2.42
C ARG A 64 0.90 6.39 1.57
N ASN A 65 -0.19 6.72 2.25
CA ASN A 65 -1.43 7.18 1.63
C ASN A 65 -1.46 8.71 1.60
N PRO A 66 -1.38 9.35 0.42
CA PRO A 66 -1.38 10.81 0.32
C PRO A 66 -2.79 11.43 0.47
N ASN A 67 -3.86 10.63 0.47
CA ASN A 67 -5.23 11.12 0.55
C ASN A 67 -5.60 11.43 2.01
N GLY A 68 -5.88 12.69 2.34
CA GLY A 68 -6.16 13.10 3.74
C GLY A 68 -7.53 12.70 4.29
N LYS A 69 -8.46 12.24 3.43
CA LYS A 69 -9.84 11.86 3.82
C LYS A 69 -10.23 10.44 3.44
N LEU A 70 -9.36 9.74 2.70
CA LEU A 70 -9.67 8.43 2.13
C LEU A 70 -8.68 7.39 2.62
N ASN A 71 -9.19 6.33 3.24
CA ASN A 71 -8.41 5.13 3.54
C ASN A 71 -8.24 4.31 2.28
N ALA A 72 -7.06 3.73 2.09
CA ALA A 72 -6.85 2.69 1.08
C ALA A 72 -7.16 1.33 1.70
N LYS A 73 -8.01 0.52 1.07
CA LYS A 73 -8.41 -0.81 1.58
C LYS A 73 -7.91 -1.94 0.69
N SER A 74 -7.65 -3.09 1.32
CA SER A 74 -7.18 -4.31 0.68
C SER A 74 -5.98 -4.03 -0.22
N VAL A 75 -4.92 -3.52 0.40
CA VAL A 75 -3.69 -3.13 -0.29
C VAL A 75 -2.81 -4.35 -0.46
N THR A 76 -2.41 -4.61 -1.70
CA THR A 76 -1.42 -5.64 -2.04
C THR A 76 -0.10 -4.96 -2.30
N VAL A 77 0.98 -5.51 -1.76
CA VAL A 77 2.33 -5.00 -1.88
C VAL A 77 3.17 -6.08 -2.54
N THR A 78 3.56 -5.84 -3.79
CA THR A 78 4.51 -6.72 -4.48
C THR A 78 5.91 -6.22 -4.21
N ILE A 79 6.79 -7.10 -3.74
CA ILE A 79 8.20 -6.85 -3.48
C ILE A 79 9.01 -7.64 -4.51
N SER A 80 9.94 -6.97 -5.18
CA SER A 80 10.79 -7.59 -6.20
C SER A 80 12.26 -7.32 -5.89
N LEU A 81 13.08 -8.36 -5.88
CA LEU A 81 14.52 -8.29 -5.75
C LEU A 81 15.16 -8.45 -7.13
N LEU A 82 16.06 -7.53 -7.47
CA LEU A 82 16.71 -7.49 -8.77
C LEU A 82 18.22 -7.63 -8.62
N ASP A 83 18.85 -8.37 -9.52
CA ASP A 83 20.31 -8.42 -9.61
C ASP A 83 20.90 -7.14 -10.26
N ARG A 84 22.22 -7.09 -10.45
CA ARG A 84 22.90 -5.91 -11.06
C ARG A 84 22.50 -5.69 -12.52
N ALA A 85 22.04 -6.72 -13.22
CA ALA A 85 21.56 -6.63 -14.59
C ALA A 85 20.07 -6.25 -14.66
N GLY A 86 19.41 -6.04 -13.51
CA GLY A 86 17.99 -5.71 -13.43
C GLY A 86 17.06 -6.91 -13.60
N ARG A 87 17.58 -8.15 -13.52
CA ARG A 87 16.76 -9.36 -13.63
C ARG A 87 16.11 -9.67 -12.30
N LEU A 88 14.85 -10.12 -12.33
CA LEU A 88 14.13 -10.60 -11.16
C LEU A 88 14.77 -11.87 -10.63
N ILE A 89 15.20 -11.84 -9.37
CA ILE A 89 15.79 -12.99 -8.67
C ILE A 89 14.98 -13.41 -7.45
N GLY A 90 14.03 -12.60 -6.99
CA GLY A 90 13.16 -12.93 -5.87
C GLY A 90 11.90 -12.07 -5.89
N GLU A 91 10.79 -12.63 -5.43
CA GLU A 91 9.52 -11.93 -5.33
C GLU A 91 8.81 -12.33 -4.03
N ASP A 92 8.09 -11.38 -3.45
CA ASP A 92 7.19 -11.64 -2.33
C ASP A 92 5.91 -10.80 -2.47
N LEU A 93 4.83 -11.28 -1.86
CA LEU A 93 3.53 -10.64 -1.88
C LEU A 93 3.00 -10.45 -0.46
N GLU A 94 2.87 -9.19 -0.09
CA GLU A 94 2.38 -8.77 1.21
C GLU A 94 1.01 -8.12 1.11
N ARG A 95 0.29 -8.17 2.23
CA ARG A 95 -1.16 -7.96 2.22
C ARG A 95 -1.58 -7.13 3.42
N VAL A 96 -1.90 -5.86 3.18
CA VAL A 96 -2.31 -4.90 4.21
C VAL A 96 -3.81 -4.66 4.13
N ALA A 97 -4.51 -4.80 5.26
CA ALA A 97 -5.96 -4.60 5.32
C ALA A 97 -6.36 -3.15 4.95
N PHE A 98 -5.65 -2.16 5.48
CA PHE A 98 -5.84 -0.77 5.09
C PHE A 98 -4.61 0.11 5.36
N VAL A 99 -4.54 1.25 4.67
CA VAL A 99 -3.60 2.34 4.95
C VAL A 99 -4.42 3.59 5.29
N PRO A 100 -4.31 4.13 6.52
CA PRO A 100 -5.13 5.24 6.96
C PRO A 100 -4.92 6.49 6.10
N ALA A 101 -5.95 7.32 5.99
CA ALA A 101 -5.92 8.59 5.30
C ALA A 101 -4.77 9.47 5.82
N GLY A 102 -3.93 9.99 4.92
CA GLY A 102 -2.73 10.78 5.24
C GLY A 102 -1.61 10.00 5.95
N GLY A 103 -1.84 8.74 6.32
CA GLY A 103 -0.99 7.96 7.19
C GLY A 103 0.00 7.07 6.46
N ARG A 104 0.67 6.24 7.26
CA ARG A 104 1.70 5.29 6.82
C ARG A 104 1.53 3.96 7.52
N VAL A 105 1.89 2.90 6.81
CA VAL A 105 2.04 1.54 7.34
C VAL A 105 3.35 0.97 6.81
N ALA A 106 3.78 -0.17 7.34
CA ALA A 106 4.91 -0.90 6.78
C ALA A 106 4.61 -2.39 6.68
N VAL A 107 5.28 -3.05 5.75
CA VAL A 107 5.43 -4.51 5.73
C VAL A 107 6.92 -4.82 5.78
N ALA A 108 7.28 -5.91 6.44
CA ALA A 108 8.66 -6.35 6.53
C ALA A 108 8.70 -7.86 6.71
N GLY A 109 9.84 -8.45 6.36
CA GLY A 109 10.03 -9.89 6.42
C GLY A 109 11.30 -10.30 5.71
N GLN A 110 11.39 -11.59 5.43
CA GLN A 110 12.47 -12.19 4.66
C GLN A 110 11.86 -12.91 3.46
N THR A 111 12.49 -12.77 2.30
CA THR A 111 12.11 -13.50 1.09
C THR A 111 13.33 -14.21 0.49
N GLY A 112 13.07 -15.26 -0.27
CA GLY A 112 14.10 -15.98 -1.02
C GLY A 112 14.61 -15.15 -2.20
N ALA A 113 15.85 -15.42 -2.59
CA ALA A 113 16.50 -14.83 -3.75
C ALA A 113 17.34 -15.88 -4.48
N ALA A 114 17.28 -15.92 -5.80
CA ALA A 114 18.15 -16.73 -6.65
C ALA A 114 19.49 -16.02 -6.89
N GLY A 115 20.21 -15.69 -5.81
CA GLY A 115 21.51 -15.01 -5.84
C GLY A 115 21.53 -13.68 -5.09
N VAL A 116 22.57 -12.87 -5.38
CA VAL A 116 22.80 -11.59 -4.68
C VAL A 116 21.95 -10.48 -5.29
N ALA A 117 21.05 -9.93 -4.48
CA ALA A 117 20.24 -8.78 -4.86
C ALA A 117 21.09 -7.50 -4.87
N ALA A 118 20.95 -6.71 -5.93
CA ALA A 118 21.56 -5.40 -6.07
C ALA A 118 20.58 -4.27 -5.78
N SER A 119 19.28 -4.51 -6.02
CA SER A 119 18.23 -3.53 -5.75
C SER A 119 16.90 -4.20 -5.36
N ILE A 120 16.01 -3.39 -4.80
CA ILE A 120 14.65 -3.77 -4.43
C ILE A 120 13.67 -2.78 -5.05
N ALA A 121 12.57 -3.30 -5.59
CA ALA A 121 11.42 -2.52 -6.01
C ALA A 121 10.19 -2.95 -5.20
N ALA A 122 9.30 -2.01 -4.91
CA ALA A 122 8.03 -2.31 -4.27
C ALA A 122 6.90 -1.54 -4.94
N ARG A 123 5.78 -2.23 -5.18
CA ARG A 123 4.57 -1.64 -5.76
C ARG A 123 3.39 -1.93 -4.85
N ALA A 124 2.67 -0.88 -4.46
CA ALA A 124 1.42 -0.99 -3.72
C ALA A 124 0.24 -0.80 -4.66
N THR A 125 -0.67 -1.76 -4.70
CA THR A 125 -1.94 -1.68 -5.43
C THR A 125 -3.10 -1.65 -4.44
N VAL A 126 -4.12 -0.84 -4.75
CA VAL A 126 -5.27 -0.61 -3.86
C VAL A 126 -6.51 -1.15 -4.53
N ALA A 127 -7.29 -1.96 -3.83
CA ALA A 127 -8.56 -2.44 -4.37
C ALA A 127 -9.62 -1.33 -4.39
N ARG A 128 -9.71 -0.54 -3.32
CA ARG A 128 -10.64 0.61 -3.24
C ARG A 128 -10.20 1.65 -2.22
N PHE A 129 -10.69 2.87 -2.40
CA PHE A 129 -10.63 3.94 -1.41
C PHE A 129 -12.00 4.13 -0.75
N GLU A 130 -12.01 4.42 0.54
CA GLU A 130 -13.24 4.68 1.30
C GLU A 130 -13.05 5.86 2.26
N GLY A 131 -14.14 6.52 2.67
CA GLY A 131 -14.10 7.57 3.68
C GLY A 131 -13.52 7.03 5.00
N ALA A 132 -12.70 7.84 5.68
CA ALA A 132 -12.08 7.42 6.93
C ALA A 132 -13.11 7.40 8.08
N PRO A 133 -13.41 6.25 8.71
CA PRO A 133 -14.12 6.23 9.98
C PRO A 133 -13.23 6.79 11.10
N PRO A 134 -13.78 7.07 12.30
CA PRO A 134 -13.00 7.49 13.45
C PRO A 134 -11.83 6.53 13.73
N ASP A 135 -10.71 7.14 14.13
CA ASP A 135 -9.39 6.55 14.15
C ASP A 135 -9.30 5.33 15.10
N ARG A 136 -8.93 4.16 14.55
CA ARG A 136 -8.48 3.00 15.34
C ARG A 136 -6.95 2.98 15.36
N SER A 137 -6.34 4.08 15.78
CA SER A 137 -4.90 4.23 15.83
C SER A 137 -4.31 3.42 16.97
N PHE A 138 -3.18 2.79 16.69
CA PHE A 138 -2.27 2.35 17.72
C PHE A 138 -1.27 3.44 18.03
N VAL A 139 -0.91 3.57 19.31
CA VAL A 139 0.15 4.45 19.76
C VAL A 139 1.34 3.60 20.17
N VAL A 140 2.48 3.83 19.51
CA VAL A 140 3.76 3.20 19.87
C VAL A 140 4.49 4.08 20.87
N ARG A 141 4.95 3.49 21.98
CA ARG A 141 5.68 4.20 23.04
C ARG A 141 6.86 3.36 23.56
N LYS A 142 7.73 4.01 24.35
CA LYS A 142 8.84 3.36 25.09
C LYS A 142 9.75 2.50 24.19
N VAL A 143 10.02 2.97 22.97
CA VAL A 143 10.86 2.24 22.02
C VAL A 143 12.30 2.20 22.52
N ARG A 144 12.87 1.00 22.63
CA ARG A 144 14.27 0.79 23.00
C ARG A 144 14.91 -0.21 22.05
N MET A 145 16.16 0.08 21.68
CA MET A 145 17.02 -0.82 20.92
C MET A 145 18.13 -1.33 21.81
N SER A 146 18.48 -2.60 21.67
CA SER A 146 19.62 -3.24 22.35
C SER A 146 20.17 -4.33 21.45
N HIS A 147 21.35 -4.87 21.77
CA HIS A 147 21.92 -6.01 21.07
C HIS A 147 22.12 -7.16 22.05
N SER A 148 21.88 -8.39 21.59
CA SER A 148 22.08 -9.60 22.37
C SER A 148 22.44 -10.74 21.43
N HIS A 149 23.55 -11.43 21.67
CA HIS A 149 23.98 -12.59 20.88
C HIS A 149 24.04 -12.37 19.36
N GLY A 150 24.39 -11.15 18.92
CA GLY A 150 24.44 -10.79 17.50
C GLY A 150 23.11 -10.35 16.90
N ASP A 151 22.01 -10.44 17.65
CA ASP A 151 20.70 -9.96 17.23
C ASP A 151 20.47 -8.52 17.66
N LEU A 152 19.77 -7.78 16.81
CA LEU A 152 19.14 -6.53 17.21
C LEU A 152 17.83 -6.84 17.93
N ILE A 153 17.70 -6.38 19.18
CA ILE A 153 16.49 -6.52 19.98
C ILE A 153 15.79 -5.17 20.08
N VAL A 154 14.57 -5.08 19.55
CA VAL A 154 13.70 -3.92 19.63
C VAL A 154 12.55 -4.21 20.57
N ARG A 155 12.41 -3.38 21.61
CA ARG A 155 11.30 -3.43 22.57
C ARG A 155 10.44 -2.20 22.40
N ALA A 156 9.12 -2.37 22.38
CA ALA A 156 8.17 -1.27 22.31
C ALA A 156 6.89 -1.61 23.09
N SER A 157 6.12 -0.59 23.40
CA SER A 157 4.81 -0.71 24.04
C SER A 157 3.73 -0.17 23.09
N ILE A 158 2.72 -0.99 22.80
CA ILE A 158 1.66 -0.69 21.85
C ILE A 158 0.35 -0.49 22.62
N ALA A 159 -0.24 0.69 22.50
CA ALA A 159 -1.51 1.02 23.15
C ALA A 159 -2.60 1.34 22.13
N SER A 160 -3.85 1.11 22.52
CA SER A 160 -5.05 1.43 21.73
C SER A 160 -6.21 1.76 22.66
N ALA A 161 -7.12 2.62 22.20
CA ALA A 161 -8.39 2.84 22.89
C ALA A 161 -9.30 1.58 22.84
N HIS A 162 -9.11 0.73 21.84
CA HIS A 162 -9.90 -0.47 21.60
C HIS A 162 -9.06 -1.74 21.71
N ALA A 163 -9.66 -2.82 22.19
CA ALA A 163 -9.03 -4.13 22.15
C ALA A 163 -8.83 -4.57 20.69
N ALA A 164 -7.67 -5.14 20.40
CA ALA A 164 -7.35 -5.68 19.08
C ALA A 164 -6.49 -6.93 19.24
N ARG A 165 -6.80 -7.98 18.49
CA ARG A 165 -6.02 -9.22 18.46
C ARG A 165 -5.15 -9.28 17.22
N GLY A 166 -4.03 -10.00 17.32
CA GLY A 166 -3.13 -10.23 16.20
C GLY A 166 -2.59 -8.95 15.57
N VAL A 167 -2.37 -7.89 16.35
CA VAL A 167 -1.82 -6.64 15.82
C VAL A 167 -0.42 -6.93 15.30
N ARG A 168 -0.21 -6.75 13.99
CA ARG A 168 1.11 -6.90 13.37
C ARG A 168 1.92 -5.65 13.70
N VAL A 169 2.97 -5.81 14.50
CA VAL A 169 3.93 -4.75 14.81
C VAL A 169 5.15 -4.95 13.93
N VAL A 170 5.38 -4.00 13.03
CA VAL A 170 6.47 -4.01 12.06
C VAL A 170 7.54 -3.03 12.50
N VAL A 171 8.77 -3.51 12.60
CA VAL A 171 9.97 -2.69 12.83
C VAL A 171 10.70 -2.53 11.51
N VAL A 172 10.94 -1.27 11.13
CA VAL A 172 11.74 -0.92 9.95
C VAL A 172 13.10 -0.41 10.41
N HIS A 173 14.15 -1.08 9.99
CA HIS A 173 15.54 -0.73 10.29
C HIS A 173 16.04 0.36 9.35
N LEU A 174 16.63 1.42 9.90
CA LEU A 174 17.22 2.51 9.15
C LEU A 174 18.70 2.68 9.46
N ASP A 175 19.48 3.04 8.44
CA ASP A 175 20.85 3.53 8.64
C ASP A 175 20.87 5.01 9.07
N ARG A 176 22.08 5.56 9.27
CA ARG A 176 22.27 6.96 9.64
C ARG A 176 21.78 7.96 8.58
N ALA A 177 21.78 7.57 7.31
CA ALA A 177 21.27 8.36 6.20
C ALA A 177 19.74 8.23 6.04
N GLY A 178 19.08 7.43 6.89
CA GLY A 178 17.65 7.18 6.82
C GLY A 178 17.23 6.25 5.68
N ARG A 179 18.16 5.50 5.07
CA ARG A 179 17.86 4.42 4.11
C ARG A 179 17.31 3.21 4.84
N ILE A 180 16.36 2.51 4.22
CA ILE A 180 15.78 1.29 4.78
C ILE A 180 16.77 0.15 4.57
N LEU A 181 17.11 -0.54 5.66
CA LEU A 181 17.98 -1.73 5.65
C LEU A 181 17.18 -3.03 5.62
N GLY A 182 15.87 -2.97 5.82
CA GLY A 182 15.00 -4.12 6.01
C GLY A 182 14.15 -3.94 7.26
N GLY A 183 13.61 -5.03 7.77
CA GLY A 183 12.77 -4.99 8.97
C GLY A 183 12.34 -6.38 9.38
N ASP A 184 11.57 -6.43 10.45
CA ASP A 184 10.97 -7.66 10.96
C ASP A 184 9.62 -7.33 11.62
N PHE A 185 8.88 -8.35 12.03
CA PHE A 185 7.60 -8.14 12.67
C PHE A 185 7.29 -9.19 13.74
N ALA A 186 6.37 -8.84 14.62
CA ALA A 186 5.74 -9.77 15.54
C ALA A 186 4.24 -9.47 15.61
N PHE A 187 3.49 -10.38 16.22
CA PHE A 187 2.08 -10.18 16.54
C PHE A 187 1.90 -9.97 18.03
N VAL A 188 0.98 -9.08 18.39
CA VAL A 188 0.63 -8.82 19.79
C VAL A 188 -0.88 -8.61 19.92
N ASP A 189 -1.45 -9.10 21.02
CA ASP A 189 -2.81 -8.76 21.41
C ASP A 189 -2.78 -7.51 22.29
N VAL A 190 -3.49 -6.47 21.86
CA VAL A 190 -3.57 -5.18 22.56
C VAL A 190 -4.88 -5.10 23.33
N PRO A 191 -4.88 -5.08 24.67
CA PRO A 191 -6.09 -4.88 25.47
C PRO A 191 -6.62 -3.45 25.34
N ALA A 192 -7.94 -3.29 25.49
CA ALA A 192 -8.58 -1.96 25.45
C ALA A 192 -8.04 -1.04 26.55
N ALA A 193 -7.75 0.21 26.19
CA ALA A 193 -7.25 1.27 27.08
C ALA A 193 -5.98 0.88 27.87
N ARG A 194 -5.24 -0.13 27.40
CA ARG A 194 -4.01 -0.65 28.01
C ARG A 194 -2.94 -0.81 26.94
N ALA A 195 -1.69 -0.92 27.40
CA ALA A 195 -0.57 -1.18 26.52
C ALA A 195 -0.19 -2.67 26.58
N ALA A 196 0.26 -3.21 25.46
CA ALA A 196 0.93 -4.50 25.38
C ALA A 196 2.38 -4.30 24.94
N ASP A 197 3.30 -4.98 25.61
CA ASP A 197 4.71 -4.92 25.25
C ASP A 197 5.02 -5.94 24.15
N VAL A 198 5.88 -5.55 23.22
CA VAL A 198 6.32 -6.36 22.10
C VAL A 198 7.85 -6.35 22.04
N VAL A 199 8.42 -7.51 21.77
CA VAL A 199 9.85 -7.72 21.59
C VAL A 199 10.06 -8.34 20.23
N ILE A 200 10.86 -7.69 19.40
CA ILE A 200 11.23 -8.16 18.06
C ILE A 200 12.74 -8.34 18.05
N ALA A 201 13.19 -9.55 17.77
CA ALA A 201 14.59 -9.89 17.60
C ALA A 201 14.87 -10.07 16.12
N THR A 202 15.91 -9.42 15.60
CA THR A 202 16.31 -9.53 14.20
C THR A 202 17.77 -9.92 14.10
N SER A 203 18.00 -11.12 13.57
CA SER A 203 19.33 -11.65 13.29
C SER A 203 19.93 -11.04 12.03
N GLY A 204 21.23 -10.72 12.05
CA GLY A 204 21.90 -10.15 10.88
C GLY A 204 21.31 -8.81 10.41
N ALA A 205 20.58 -8.10 11.28
CA ALA A 205 20.31 -6.69 11.05
C ALA A 205 21.67 -6.00 11.02
N GLY A 206 22.05 -5.40 9.90
CA GLY A 206 23.34 -4.71 9.77
C GLY A 206 23.50 -3.56 10.77
N ARG A 207 24.34 -2.56 10.48
CA ARG A 207 24.48 -1.40 11.38
C ARG A 207 23.23 -0.52 11.38
N VAL A 208 22.25 -0.86 12.21
CA VAL A 208 21.00 -0.11 12.40
C VAL A 208 21.25 1.10 13.29
N ALA A 209 20.94 2.29 12.79
CA ALA A 209 21.09 3.54 13.53
C ALA A 209 19.78 3.99 14.19
N ARG A 210 18.64 3.63 13.58
CA ARG A 210 17.31 4.03 14.04
C ARG A 210 16.28 3.00 13.60
N VAL A 211 15.16 2.94 14.32
CA VAL A 211 13.98 2.17 13.89
C VAL A 211 12.75 3.04 13.72
N LEU A 212 11.87 2.64 12.81
CA LEU A 212 10.47 3.08 12.77
C LEU A 212 9.60 1.89 13.13
N ILE A 213 8.52 2.12 13.87
CA ILE A 213 7.61 1.06 14.29
C ILE A 213 6.20 1.39 13.83
N TYR A 214 5.53 0.43 13.22
CA TYR A 214 4.16 0.53 12.73
C TYR A 214 3.35 -0.60 13.34
N ALA A 215 2.23 -0.28 13.98
CA ALA A 215 1.26 -1.26 14.43
C ALA A 215 0.06 -1.25 13.49
N ILE A 216 -0.30 -2.44 13.00
CA ILE A 216 -1.28 -2.62 11.93
C ILE A 216 -2.30 -3.65 12.42
N PRO A 217 -3.61 -3.38 12.36
CA PRO A 217 -4.61 -4.38 12.73
C PRO A 217 -4.44 -5.65 11.89
N ALA A 218 -4.59 -6.82 12.51
CA ALA A 218 -4.83 -8.04 11.76
C ALA A 218 -6.08 -7.87 10.88
N ARG A 219 -6.10 -8.64 9.79
CA ARG A 219 -7.26 -8.77 8.90
C ARG A 219 -8.47 -9.31 9.64
#